data_AF-A0A4Y1YN17-F1
#
_entry.id   AF-A0A4Y1YN17-F1
#
_cell.length_a   1.000
_cell.length_b   1.000
_cell.length_c   1.000
_cell.angle_alpha   90.00
_cell.angle_beta   90.00
_cell.angle_gamma   90.00
#
_symmetry.space_group_name_H-M   'P 1'
#
loop_
_entity.id
_entity.type
_entity.pdbx_description
1 polymer ?
#
loop_
_entity_poly.entity_id
_entity_poly.type
_entity_poly.pdbx_seq_one_letter_code
_entity_poly.pdbx_strand_id
1 'polypeptide(L)'
;MLRRRLSQKLDDFSCIPFAQCPAKTFEDANGEKQLGRSVFNHCQIVGEVAKELIKRSPAQHLFPQGSAFTAATHDIGKVSTHFYNKLHHACQLPLLPNINFELEKCWGGHAGVSQATAKALNAPEYIAEILGCHHGFAPNLGGKTALAEQFGGEAWQAERKKLVEALQDALQENWPEIANYATARLIAGLTSVADWIGSGQHFDNPNTDWRPNIKNALEPVYDLLSNSAKKAK
;
A
#
# COMPACT_ATOMS: atom_id res chain seq x y z
N MET A 1 -23.91 33.91 -35.83
CA MET A 1 -25.20 33.41 -35.31
C MET A 1 -25.18 31.90 -35.50
N LEU A 2 -25.37 30.99 -34.55
CA LEU A 2 -25.79 31.05 -33.15
C LEU A 2 -25.02 29.92 -32.45
N ARG A 3 -24.45 30.22 -31.27
CA ARG A 3 -23.66 29.33 -30.43
C ARG A 3 -24.36 27.98 -30.26
N ARG A 4 -23.66 26.92 -30.69
CA ARG A 4 -23.98 25.53 -30.41
C ARG A 4 -23.94 25.35 -28.88
N ARG A 5 -25.15 25.22 -28.33
CA ARG A 5 -25.55 24.42 -27.16
C ARG A 5 -24.48 24.20 -26.09
N LEU A 6 -24.70 24.82 -24.94
CA LEU A 6 -24.74 24.15 -23.64
C LEU A 6 -23.89 22.86 -23.56
N SER A 7 -22.57 23.01 -23.49
CA SER A 7 -21.80 22.08 -22.67
C SER A 7 -21.94 22.61 -21.25
N GLN A 8 -23.06 22.24 -20.64
CA GLN A 8 -23.16 22.21 -19.18
C GLN A 8 -21.91 21.49 -18.68
N LYS A 9 -21.26 22.09 -17.68
CA LYS A 9 -20.31 21.44 -16.78
C LYS A 9 -20.67 19.96 -16.64
N LEU A 10 -19.85 19.08 -17.22
CA LEU A 10 -19.76 17.72 -16.71
C LEU A 10 -19.14 17.89 -15.33
N ASP A 11 -19.96 17.67 -14.31
CA ASP A 11 -19.56 17.80 -12.92
C ASP A 11 -18.26 17.04 -12.64
N ASP A 12 -17.46 17.67 -11.80
CA ASP A 12 -16.11 17.34 -11.37
C ASP A 12 -16.08 15.98 -10.62
N PHE A 13 -15.92 14.87 -11.35
CA PHE A 13 -15.66 13.54 -10.78
C PHE A 13 -14.16 13.17 -10.81
N SER A 14 -13.27 14.15 -10.67
CA SER A 14 -11.94 14.00 -11.28
C SER A 14 -10.91 13.20 -10.48
N CYS A 15 -10.98 13.12 -9.15
CA CYS A 15 -10.04 12.31 -8.36
C CYS A 15 -10.54 12.06 -6.93
N ILE A 16 -10.31 10.85 -6.40
CA ILE A 16 -10.56 10.54 -5.00
C ILE A 16 -9.31 10.89 -4.18
N PRO A 17 -9.42 11.68 -3.10
CA PRO A 17 -8.27 11.99 -2.25
C PRO A 17 -7.61 10.72 -1.71
N PHE A 18 -6.27 10.68 -1.65
CA PHE A 18 -5.55 9.47 -1.22
C PHE A 18 -6.00 8.96 0.16
N ALA A 19 -6.39 9.88 1.06
CA ALA A 19 -6.86 9.58 2.40
C ALA A 19 -8.17 8.76 2.42
N GLN A 20 -8.96 8.82 1.34
CA GLN A 20 -10.22 8.10 1.16
C GLN A 20 -10.06 6.82 0.32
N CYS A 21 -8.87 6.56 -0.23
CA CYS A 21 -8.63 5.32 -0.95
C CYS A 21 -8.47 4.15 0.04
N PRO A 22 -9.26 3.07 -0.08
CA PRO A 22 -9.12 1.89 0.76
C PRO A 22 -7.91 1.04 0.34
N ALA A 23 -7.24 0.41 1.30
CA ALA A 23 -6.14 -0.53 1.04
C ALA A 23 -6.60 -1.99 1.01
N LYS A 24 -7.66 -2.28 1.77
CA LYS A 24 -8.23 -3.61 2.00
C LYS A 24 -9.70 -3.51 2.36
N THR A 25 -10.38 -4.65 2.37
CA THR A 25 -11.68 -4.83 3.01
C THR A 25 -11.50 -5.47 4.38
N PHE A 26 -12.51 -5.41 5.24
CA PHE A 26 -12.61 -6.22 6.45
C PHE A 26 -14.04 -6.74 6.61
N GLU A 27 -14.20 -7.83 7.37
CA GLU A 27 -15.53 -8.32 7.74
C GLU A 27 -15.91 -7.74 9.11
N ASP A 28 -17.10 -7.16 9.19
CA ASP A 28 -17.62 -6.63 10.45
C ASP A 28 -18.20 -7.74 11.35
N ALA A 29 -18.73 -7.36 12.51
CA ALA A 29 -19.29 -8.30 13.48
C ALA A 29 -20.50 -9.10 12.95
N ASN A 30 -21.14 -8.63 11.87
CA ASN A 30 -22.25 -9.31 11.21
C ASN A 30 -21.77 -10.19 10.03
N GLY A 31 -20.46 -10.23 9.77
CA GLY A 31 -19.89 -10.93 8.62
C GLY A 31 -20.07 -10.18 7.30
N GLU A 32 -20.45 -8.90 7.33
CA GLU A 32 -20.59 -8.10 6.12
C GLU A 32 -19.23 -7.50 5.73
N LYS A 33 -18.95 -7.48 4.42
CA LYS A 33 -17.69 -6.96 3.90
C LYS A 33 -17.73 -5.45 3.78
N GLN A 34 -16.93 -4.77 4.59
CA GLN A 34 -16.82 -3.32 4.63
C GLN A 34 -15.44 -2.85 4.12
N LEU A 35 -15.33 -1.56 3.77
CA LEU A 35 -14.03 -0.95 3.49
C LEU A 35 -13.18 -0.94 4.76
N GLY A 36 -11.97 -1.45 4.67
CA GLY A 36 -11.01 -1.49 5.77
C GLY A 36 -10.18 -0.22 5.86
N ARG A 37 -8.95 -0.36 6.35
CA ARG A 37 -8.00 0.75 6.48
C ARG A 37 -7.74 1.42 5.14
N SER A 38 -7.54 2.74 5.17
CA SER A 38 -7.10 3.50 3.99
C SER A 38 -5.68 3.11 3.58
N VAL A 39 -5.30 3.42 2.34
CA VAL A 39 -3.93 3.21 1.83
C VAL A 39 -2.92 3.91 2.73
N PHE A 40 -3.17 5.16 3.10
CA PHE A 40 -2.30 5.89 4.03
C PHE A 40 -2.11 5.14 5.34
N ASN A 41 -3.19 4.66 5.95
CA ASN A 41 -3.09 4.01 7.24
C ASN A 41 -2.43 2.62 7.17
N HIS A 42 -2.68 1.83 6.12
CA HIS A 42 -1.96 0.57 5.86
C HIS A 42 -0.46 0.82 5.69
N CYS A 43 -0.10 1.79 4.86
CA CYS A 43 1.29 2.18 4.62
C CYS A 43 2.02 2.63 5.91
N GLN A 44 1.34 3.38 6.79
CA GLN A 44 1.89 3.73 8.11
C GLN A 44 2.17 2.48 8.96
N ILE A 45 1.22 1.54 9.00
CA ILE A 45 1.37 0.29 9.76
C ILE A 45 2.58 -0.49 9.24
N VAL A 46 2.67 -0.69 7.92
CA VAL A 46 3.79 -1.43 7.30
C VAL A 46 5.13 -0.75 7.57
N GLY A 47 5.18 0.58 7.52
CA GLY A 47 6.37 1.35 7.88
C GLY A 47 6.80 1.16 9.34
N GLU A 48 5.87 1.24 10.29
CA GLU A 48 6.17 1.03 11.72
C GLU A 48 6.51 -0.44 12.04
N VAL A 49 5.88 -1.40 11.36
CA VAL A 49 6.28 -2.82 11.41
C VAL A 49 7.71 -2.98 10.92
N ALA A 50 8.06 -2.36 9.78
CA ALA A 50 9.42 -2.41 9.25
C ALA A 50 10.45 -1.80 10.21
N LYS A 51 10.13 -0.66 10.87
CA LYS A 51 11.00 -0.08 11.92
C LYS A 51 11.24 -1.06 13.06
N GLU A 52 10.18 -1.69 13.56
CA GLU A 52 10.30 -2.63 14.68
C GLU A 52 11.04 -3.92 14.28
N LEU A 53 10.84 -4.42 13.06
CA LEU A 53 11.62 -5.54 12.49
C LEU A 53 13.11 -5.21 12.38
N ILE A 54 13.46 -4.04 11.83
CA ILE A 54 14.86 -3.58 11.73
C ILE A 54 15.48 -3.51 13.13
N LYS A 55 14.79 -2.86 14.08
CA LYS A 55 15.25 -2.67 15.45
C LYS A 55 15.52 -3.99 16.18
N ARG A 56 14.71 -5.02 15.93
CA ARG A 56 14.87 -6.37 16.52
C ARG A 56 15.92 -7.21 15.79
N SER A 57 16.33 -6.81 14.59
CA SER A 57 17.26 -7.60 13.78
C SER A 57 18.69 -7.50 14.30
N PRO A 58 19.41 -8.63 14.47
CA PRO A 58 20.85 -8.59 14.75
C PRO A 58 21.65 -7.96 13.59
N ALA A 59 21.05 -7.89 12.40
CA ALA A 59 21.63 -7.28 11.21
C ALA A 59 21.10 -5.85 10.95
N GLN A 60 20.61 -5.14 11.99
CA GLN A 60 20.05 -3.78 11.84
C GLN A 60 20.98 -2.81 11.08
N HIS A 61 22.30 -2.97 11.24
CA HIS A 61 23.32 -2.14 10.60
C HIS A 61 23.39 -2.28 9.07
N LEU A 62 22.75 -3.31 8.49
CA LEU A 62 22.66 -3.51 7.04
C LEU A 62 21.51 -2.70 6.41
N PHE A 63 20.60 -2.16 7.22
CA PHE A 63 19.47 -1.35 6.74
C PHE A 63 19.84 0.13 6.78
N PRO A 64 19.98 0.82 5.62
CA PRO A 64 20.16 2.26 5.62
C PRO A 64 18.95 2.98 6.23
N GLN A 65 19.18 4.15 6.81
CA GLN A 65 18.10 5.04 7.27
C GLN A 65 17.14 5.31 6.11
N GLY A 66 15.83 5.13 6.33
CA GLY A 66 14.82 5.21 5.28
C GLY A 66 14.34 3.84 4.75
N SER A 67 14.97 2.73 5.16
CA SER A 67 14.51 1.38 4.75
C SER A 67 13.06 1.11 5.12
N ALA A 68 12.60 1.61 6.27
CA ALA A 68 11.20 1.48 6.69
C ALA A 68 10.26 2.37 5.85
N PHE A 69 10.71 3.57 5.46
CA PHE A 69 9.95 4.40 4.52
C PHE A 69 9.78 3.73 3.15
N THR A 70 10.81 3.04 2.62
CA THR A 70 10.65 2.22 1.41
C THR A 70 9.53 1.21 1.57
N ALA A 71 9.49 0.48 2.69
CA ALA A 71 8.41 -0.47 2.97
C ALA A 71 7.04 0.22 3.10
N ALA A 72 6.97 1.37 3.78
CA ALA A 72 5.74 2.15 3.90
C ALA A 72 5.17 2.55 2.54
N THR A 73 6.02 2.82 1.56
CA THR A 73 5.60 3.27 0.22
C THR A 73 5.19 2.16 -0.75
N HIS A 74 5.32 0.87 -0.42
CA HIS A 74 5.08 -0.24 -1.37
C HIS A 74 3.71 -0.18 -2.09
N ASP A 75 2.69 0.35 -1.40
CA ASP A 75 1.29 0.31 -1.79
C ASP A 75 0.73 1.62 -2.36
N ILE A 76 1.60 2.59 -2.72
CA ILE A 76 1.14 3.86 -3.31
C ILE A 76 0.22 3.64 -4.52
N GLY A 77 0.46 2.58 -5.30
CA GLY A 77 -0.34 2.22 -6.46
C GLY A 77 -1.78 1.79 -6.18
N LYS A 78 -2.15 1.51 -4.92
CA LYS A 78 -3.54 1.30 -4.51
C LYS A 78 -4.37 2.59 -4.61
N VAL A 79 -3.73 3.75 -4.60
CA VAL A 79 -4.34 5.03 -5.01
C VAL A 79 -4.43 5.08 -6.54
N SER A 80 -5.34 4.27 -7.08
CA SER A 80 -5.64 4.18 -8.50
C SER A 80 -7.11 3.81 -8.72
N THR A 81 -7.64 4.21 -9.87
CA THR A 81 -9.06 4.02 -10.23
C THR A 81 -9.49 2.56 -10.21
N HIS A 82 -8.65 1.66 -10.74
CA HIS A 82 -8.96 0.24 -10.85
C HIS A 82 -8.95 -0.45 -9.48
N PHE A 83 -7.94 -0.18 -8.65
CA PHE A 83 -7.89 -0.76 -7.31
C PHE A 83 -9.02 -0.23 -6.41
N TYR A 84 -9.34 1.06 -6.50
CA TYR A 84 -10.48 1.67 -5.82
C TYR A 84 -11.80 0.96 -6.17
N ASN A 85 -12.09 0.82 -7.47
CA ASN A 85 -13.31 0.13 -7.92
C ASN A 85 -13.35 -1.34 -7.51
N LYS A 86 -12.21 -2.03 -7.48
CA LYS A 86 -12.13 -3.42 -7.01
C LYS A 86 -12.60 -3.57 -5.57
N LEU A 87 -12.15 -2.70 -4.67
CA LEU A 87 -12.57 -2.74 -3.26
C LEU A 87 -14.01 -2.26 -3.07
N HIS A 88 -14.42 -1.21 -3.78
CA HIS A 88 -15.82 -0.75 -3.76
C HIS A 88 -16.77 -1.84 -4.25
N HIS A 89 -16.42 -2.55 -5.32
CA HIS A 89 -17.20 -3.67 -5.83
C HIS A 89 -17.31 -4.79 -4.78
N ALA A 90 -16.20 -5.15 -4.14
CA ALA A 90 -16.20 -6.17 -3.09
C ALA A 90 -17.14 -5.83 -1.92
N CYS A 91 -17.30 -4.54 -1.61
CA CYS A 91 -18.19 -4.03 -0.56
C CYS A 91 -19.57 -3.59 -1.06
N GLN A 92 -19.92 -3.87 -2.33
CA GLN A 92 -21.20 -3.47 -2.93
C GLN A 92 -21.47 -1.95 -2.88
N LEU A 93 -20.41 -1.15 -3.00
CA LEU A 93 -20.44 0.31 -2.97
C LEU A 93 -20.44 0.92 -4.38
N PRO A 94 -20.81 2.22 -4.52
CA PRO A 94 -20.76 2.91 -5.79
C PRO A 94 -19.36 2.87 -6.43
N LEU A 95 -19.34 2.62 -7.75
CA LEU A 95 -18.12 2.55 -8.56
C LEU A 95 -17.87 3.84 -9.32
N LEU A 96 -16.60 4.14 -9.60
CA LEU A 96 -16.24 5.15 -10.60
C LEU A 96 -16.74 4.68 -11.98
N PRO A 97 -17.37 5.57 -12.77
CA PRO A 97 -17.92 5.20 -14.06
C PRO A 97 -16.83 4.85 -15.07
N ASN A 98 -17.15 3.96 -16.02
CA ASN A 98 -16.29 3.60 -17.16
C ASN A 98 -14.91 2.98 -16.79
N ILE A 99 -14.76 2.43 -15.58
CA ILE A 99 -13.54 1.73 -15.15
C ILE A 99 -13.83 0.24 -14.99
N ASN A 100 -13.12 -0.59 -15.76
CA ASN A 100 -13.15 -2.05 -15.62
C ASN A 100 -11.96 -2.51 -14.77
N PHE A 101 -12.18 -2.68 -13.46
CA PHE A 101 -11.12 -3.04 -12.52
C PHE A 101 -10.47 -4.41 -12.79
N GLU A 102 -11.09 -5.31 -13.54
CA GLU A 102 -10.50 -6.60 -13.94
C GLU A 102 -9.27 -6.46 -14.84
N LEU A 103 -9.08 -5.28 -15.46
CA LEU A 103 -7.92 -4.98 -16.29
C LEU A 103 -6.65 -4.71 -15.48
N GLU A 104 -6.74 -4.57 -14.14
CA GLU A 104 -5.59 -4.29 -13.25
C GLU A 104 -4.41 -5.27 -13.47
N LYS A 105 -4.73 -6.53 -13.77
CA LYS A 105 -3.74 -7.59 -14.05
C LYS A 105 -2.86 -7.30 -15.29
N CYS A 106 -3.33 -6.48 -16.23
CA CYS A 106 -2.61 -6.19 -17.47
C CYS A 106 -1.38 -5.29 -17.29
N TRP A 107 -1.12 -4.79 -16.08
CA TRP A 107 0.07 -3.99 -15.75
C TRP A 107 0.74 -4.44 -14.45
N GLY A 108 0.48 -5.67 -13.99
CA GLY A 108 1.02 -6.18 -12.73
C GLY A 108 0.34 -5.63 -11.47
N GLY A 109 -0.91 -5.15 -11.58
CA GLY A 109 -1.66 -4.68 -10.42
C GLY A 109 -1.17 -3.34 -9.86
N HIS A 110 -1.60 -3.02 -8.64
CA HIS A 110 -1.13 -1.86 -7.88
C HIS A 110 0.39 -1.84 -7.68
N ALA A 111 1.07 -2.98 -7.58
CA ALA A 111 2.52 -3.03 -7.50
C ALA A 111 3.19 -2.38 -8.73
N GLY A 112 2.66 -2.63 -9.93
CA GLY A 112 3.06 -1.92 -11.14
C GLY A 112 2.85 -0.42 -11.02
N VAL A 113 1.69 0.01 -10.56
CA VAL A 113 1.39 1.45 -10.37
C VAL A 113 2.32 2.10 -9.33
N SER A 114 2.66 1.40 -8.24
CA SER A 114 3.65 1.85 -7.25
C SER A 114 5.02 2.07 -7.90
N GLN A 115 5.49 1.10 -8.69
CA GLN A 115 6.75 1.22 -9.43
C GLN A 115 6.74 2.41 -10.40
N ALA A 116 5.67 2.56 -11.20
CA ALA A 116 5.55 3.67 -12.14
C ALA A 116 5.56 5.02 -11.41
N THR A 117 4.86 5.10 -10.28
CA THR A 117 4.78 6.31 -9.45
C THR A 117 6.14 6.69 -8.88
N ALA A 118 6.84 5.74 -8.26
CA ALA A 118 8.17 6.00 -7.70
C ALA A 118 9.15 6.49 -8.77
N LYS A 119 9.12 5.92 -9.99
CA LYS A 119 9.90 6.43 -11.14
C LYS A 119 9.53 7.86 -11.49
N ALA A 120 8.25 8.20 -11.57
CA ALA A 120 7.80 9.55 -11.88
C ALA A 120 8.14 10.58 -10.80
N LEU A 121 8.33 10.14 -9.55
CA LEU A 121 8.78 10.97 -8.44
C LEU A 121 10.31 11.06 -8.33
N ASN A 122 11.06 10.47 -9.27
CA ASN A 122 12.52 10.39 -9.25
C ASN A 122 13.06 9.75 -7.95
N ALA A 123 12.40 8.68 -7.49
CA ALA A 123 12.91 7.91 -6.37
C ALA A 123 14.36 7.43 -6.65
N PRO A 124 15.20 7.32 -5.61
CA PRO A 124 16.55 6.79 -5.73
C PRO A 124 16.62 5.43 -6.43
N GLU A 125 17.82 5.07 -6.90
CA GLU A 125 18.07 3.81 -7.58
C GLU A 125 17.54 2.62 -6.75
N TYR A 126 17.00 1.61 -7.44
CA TYR A 126 16.33 0.42 -6.88
C TYR A 126 14.98 0.63 -6.19
N ILE A 127 14.64 1.82 -5.67
CA ILE A 127 13.40 2.02 -4.90
C ILE A 127 12.17 1.60 -5.69
N ALA A 128 12.04 2.08 -6.93
CA ALA A 128 10.89 1.75 -7.77
C ALA A 128 10.76 0.24 -8.04
N GLU A 129 11.88 -0.47 -8.20
CA GLU A 129 11.88 -1.92 -8.44
C GLU A 129 11.52 -2.70 -7.17
N ILE A 130 12.02 -2.25 -6.01
CA ILE A 130 11.63 -2.80 -4.71
C ILE A 130 10.12 -2.69 -4.53
N LEU A 131 9.55 -1.50 -4.80
CA LEU A 131 8.11 -1.28 -4.67
C LEU A 131 7.32 -2.10 -5.70
N GLY A 132 7.83 -2.28 -6.92
CA GLY A 132 7.19 -3.12 -7.92
C GLY A 132 7.18 -4.60 -7.54
N CYS A 133 8.23 -5.08 -6.86
CA CYS A 133 8.43 -6.49 -6.59
C CYS A 133 7.89 -6.98 -5.25
N HIS A 134 7.13 -6.18 -4.49
CA HIS A 134 6.72 -6.59 -3.13
C HIS A 134 5.79 -7.82 -3.12
N HIS A 135 5.18 -8.17 -4.25
CA HIS A 135 4.43 -9.43 -4.46
C HIS A 135 5.31 -10.61 -4.96
N GLY A 136 6.63 -10.46 -4.95
CA GLY A 136 7.60 -11.52 -5.28
C GLY A 136 8.12 -11.53 -6.72
N PHE A 137 7.60 -10.69 -7.62
CA PHE A 137 8.02 -10.64 -9.02
C PHE A 137 7.91 -9.21 -9.59
N ALA A 138 8.73 -8.91 -10.61
CA ALA A 138 8.68 -7.62 -11.28
C ALA A 138 7.40 -7.47 -12.13
N PRO A 139 6.65 -6.35 -12.01
CA PRO A 139 5.43 -6.13 -12.76
C PRO A 139 5.77 -5.75 -14.20
N ASN A 140 5.01 -6.30 -15.16
CA ASN A 140 5.07 -5.83 -16.54
C ASN A 140 4.10 -4.66 -16.74
N LEU A 141 4.63 -3.44 -16.79
CA LEU A 141 3.83 -2.21 -16.99
C LEU A 141 3.19 -2.10 -18.38
N GLY A 142 3.63 -2.89 -19.36
CA GLY A 142 3.15 -2.79 -20.74
C GLY A 142 3.33 -1.38 -21.33
N GLY A 143 4.46 -0.73 -21.03
CA GLY A 143 4.80 0.62 -21.49
C GLY A 143 4.06 1.77 -20.79
N LYS A 144 3.20 1.50 -19.80
CA LYS A 144 2.46 2.54 -19.08
C LYS A 144 3.37 3.34 -18.15
N THR A 145 3.15 4.65 -18.12
CA THR A 145 3.78 5.58 -17.18
C THR A 145 2.83 5.91 -16.04
N ALA A 146 3.30 6.62 -15.01
CA ALA A 146 2.47 7.03 -13.89
C ALA A 146 1.27 7.92 -14.28
N LEU A 147 1.32 8.55 -15.47
CA LEU A 147 0.27 9.41 -16.00
C LEU A 147 -0.70 8.68 -16.94
N ALA A 148 -0.57 7.36 -17.08
CA ALA A 148 -1.51 6.57 -17.89
C ALA A 148 -2.95 6.78 -17.41
N GLU A 149 -3.89 6.92 -18.33
CA GLU A 149 -5.31 7.10 -18.02
C GLU A 149 -5.85 5.93 -17.17
N GLN A 150 -5.34 4.71 -17.39
CA GLN A 150 -5.68 3.54 -16.59
C GLN A 150 -5.27 3.69 -15.12
N PHE A 151 -4.30 4.55 -14.81
CA PHE A 151 -3.86 4.86 -13.45
C PHE A 151 -4.52 6.15 -12.92
N GLY A 152 -5.46 6.73 -13.66
CA GLY A 152 -6.19 7.95 -13.32
C GLY A 152 -5.52 9.25 -13.77
N GLY A 153 -4.46 9.19 -14.58
CA GLY A 153 -3.80 10.37 -15.13
C GLY A 153 -3.13 11.26 -14.08
N GLU A 154 -2.99 12.55 -14.40
CA GLU A 154 -2.30 13.54 -13.58
C GLU A 154 -2.94 13.74 -12.20
N ALA A 155 -4.28 13.77 -12.13
CA ALA A 155 -4.98 14.03 -10.88
C ALA A 155 -4.71 12.93 -9.84
N TRP A 156 -4.77 11.66 -10.25
CA TRP A 156 -4.44 10.54 -9.36
C TRP A 156 -2.95 10.42 -9.08
N GLN A 157 -2.08 10.83 -10.02
CA GLN A 157 -0.64 10.92 -9.76
C GLN A 157 -0.33 11.98 -8.69
N ALA A 158 -1.06 13.11 -8.69
CA ALA A 158 -0.91 14.13 -7.67
C ALA A 158 -1.32 13.60 -6.28
N GLU A 159 -2.40 12.81 -6.19
CA GLU A 159 -2.79 12.16 -4.93
C GLU A 159 -1.77 11.10 -4.47
N ARG A 160 -1.19 10.34 -5.39
CA ARG A 160 -0.08 9.42 -5.06
C ARG A 160 1.14 10.16 -4.52
N LYS A 161 1.48 11.32 -5.09
CA LYS A 161 2.55 12.18 -4.56
C LYS A 161 2.22 12.67 -3.15
N LYS A 162 1.01 13.18 -2.92
CA LYS A 162 0.56 13.63 -1.58
C LYS A 162 0.60 12.50 -0.55
N LEU A 163 0.29 11.27 -0.93
CA LEU A 163 0.44 10.10 -0.07
C LEU A 163 1.91 9.89 0.35
N VAL A 164 2.86 9.99 -0.59
CA VAL A 164 4.30 9.86 -0.29
C VAL A 164 4.75 10.95 0.68
N GLU A 165 4.35 12.20 0.45
CA GLU A 165 4.65 13.34 1.31
C GLU A 165 4.04 13.15 2.72
N ALA A 166 2.79 12.71 2.80
CA ALA A 166 2.13 12.44 4.09
C ALA A 166 2.80 11.28 4.85
N LEU A 167 3.31 10.26 4.15
CA LEU A 167 4.07 9.17 4.78
C LEU A 167 5.43 9.66 5.26
N GLN A 168 6.09 10.54 4.50
CA GLN A 168 7.37 11.13 4.89
C GLN A 168 7.22 11.93 6.18
N ASP A 169 6.15 12.73 6.27
CA ASP A 169 5.81 13.48 7.48
C ASP A 169 5.42 12.55 8.64
N ALA A 170 4.65 11.50 8.38
CA ALA A 170 4.23 10.57 9.43
C ALA A 170 5.41 9.76 10.01
N LEU A 171 6.35 9.33 9.17
CA LEU A 171 7.47 8.49 9.58
C LEU A 171 8.73 9.27 9.93
N GLN A 172 8.81 10.54 9.52
CA GLN A 172 10.01 11.39 9.62
C GLN A 172 11.22 10.76 8.90
N GLU A 173 10.97 10.12 7.76
CA GLU A 173 11.96 9.40 6.96
C GLU A 173 11.75 9.65 5.46
N ASN A 174 12.82 9.49 4.68
CA ASN A 174 12.83 9.58 3.22
C ASN A 174 13.34 8.29 2.59
N TRP A 175 13.21 8.15 1.27
CA TRP A 175 13.82 7.03 0.57
C TRP A 175 15.35 7.06 0.73
N PRO A 176 15.98 5.91 1.03
CA PRO A 176 17.43 5.81 1.13
C PRO A 176 18.07 5.80 -0.25
N GLU A 177 19.30 6.30 -0.32
CA GLU A 177 20.23 5.90 -1.37
C GLU A 177 20.69 4.46 -1.11
N ILE A 178 20.55 3.59 -2.10
CA ILE A 178 20.87 2.16 -1.97
C ILE A 178 22.17 1.86 -2.71
N ALA A 179 23.23 1.57 -1.96
CA ALA A 179 24.57 1.46 -2.50
C ALA A 179 24.81 0.29 -3.47
N ASN A 180 24.05 -0.80 -3.33
CA ASN A 180 24.23 -1.99 -4.16
C ASN A 180 22.97 -2.87 -4.21
N TYR A 181 22.96 -3.77 -5.18
CA TYR A 181 21.86 -4.71 -5.42
C TYR A 181 21.58 -5.66 -4.24
N ALA A 182 22.59 -6.06 -3.46
CA ALA A 182 22.37 -6.94 -2.31
C ALA A 182 21.54 -6.23 -1.22
N THR A 183 21.86 -4.96 -0.93
CA THR A 183 21.05 -4.12 -0.03
C THR A 183 19.65 -3.89 -0.59
N ALA A 184 19.50 -3.67 -1.90
CA ALA A 184 18.18 -3.55 -2.53
C ALA A 184 17.32 -4.80 -2.31
N ARG A 185 17.90 -6.00 -2.47
CA ARG A 185 17.21 -7.28 -2.23
C ARG A 185 16.86 -7.49 -0.76
N LEU A 186 17.72 -7.06 0.16
CA LEU A 186 17.43 -7.08 1.59
C LEU A 186 16.19 -6.20 1.92
N ILE A 187 16.14 -4.98 1.39
CA ILE A 187 15.01 -4.06 1.61
C ILE A 187 13.74 -4.57 0.93
N ALA A 188 13.84 -5.21 -0.24
CA ALA A 188 12.69 -5.88 -0.87
C ALA A 188 12.12 -6.99 0.01
N GLY A 189 12.97 -7.83 0.60
CA GLY A 189 12.55 -8.85 1.56
C GLY A 189 11.88 -8.26 2.80
N LEU A 190 12.48 -7.21 3.38
CA LEU A 190 11.87 -6.47 4.48
C LEU A 190 10.49 -5.92 4.10
N THR A 191 10.37 -5.32 2.92
CA THR A 191 9.12 -4.73 2.42
C THR A 191 8.01 -5.77 2.34
N SER A 192 8.28 -6.92 1.71
CA SER A 192 7.30 -8.01 1.62
C SER A 192 6.91 -8.57 2.99
N VAL A 193 7.88 -8.81 3.88
CA VAL A 193 7.59 -9.37 5.22
C VAL A 193 6.82 -8.37 6.08
N ALA A 194 7.17 -7.08 6.02
CA ALA A 194 6.46 -6.04 6.74
C ALA A 194 5.02 -5.88 6.24
N ASP A 195 4.79 -5.99 4.92
CA ASP A 195 3.45 -5.99 4.35
C ASP A 195 2.64 -7.22 4.79
N TRP A 196 3.22 -8.42 4.81
CA TRP A 196 2.52 -9.61 5.30
C TRP A 196 2.06 -9.47 6.75
N ILE A 197 2.93 -8.96 7.62
CA ILE A 197 2.60 -8.72 9.03
C ILE A 197 1.56 -7.60 9.15
N GLY A 198 1.78 -6.47 8.46
CA GLY A 198 0.88 -5.31 8.46
C GLY A 198 -0.50 -5.60 7.87
N SER A 199 -0.60 -6.62 7.01
CA SER A 199 -1.84 -7.12 6.44
C SER A 199 -2.58 -8.13 7.35
N GLY A 200 -1.96 -8.59 8.43
CA GLY A 200 -2.52 -9.61 9.33
C GLY A 200 -3.68 -9.12 10.22
N GLN A 201 -4.33 -10.08 10.88
CA GLN A 201 -5.56 -9.87 11.69
C GLN A 201 -5.46 -8.79 12.77
N HIS A 202 -4.26 -8.54 13.29
CA HIS A 202 -4.00 -7.49 14.27
C HIS A 202 -4.30 -6.07 13.74
N PHE A 203 -4.43 -5.93 12.42
CA PHE A 203 -4.59 -4.67 11.72
C PHE A 203 -5.84 -4.62 10.84
N ASP A 204 -6.74 -5.60 10.90
CA ASP A 204 -7.90 -5.66 10.01
C ASP A 204 -8.96 -4.59 10.33
N ASN A 205 -9.28 -4.42 11.61
CA ASN A 205 -10.37 -3.54 12.03
C ASN A 205 -9.93 -2.06 12.02
N PRO A 206 -10.47 -1.22 11.12
CA PRO A 206 -10.07 0.19 11.00
C PRO A 206 -10.47 1.03 12.22
N ASN A 207 -11.45 0.58 13.01
CA ASN A 207 -11.96 1.31 14.18
C ASN A 207 -11.10 1.11 15.44
N THR A 208 -10.08 0.25 15.37
CA THR A 208 -9.16 0.00 16.47
C THR A 208 -7.84 0.74 16.26
N ASP A 209 -7.29 1.30 17.34
CA ASP A 209 -5.94 1.84 17.30
C ASP A 209 -4.95 0.69 17.07
N TRP A 210 -4.20 0.79 15.98
CA TRP A 210 -3.26 -0.24 15.54
C TRP A 210 -1.92 -0.14 16.26
N ARG A 211 -1.56 1.01 16.83
CA ARG A 211 -0.23 1.26 17.39
C ARG A 211 0.16 0.27 18.49
N PRO A 212 -0.73 -0.10 19.44
CA PRO A 212 -0.41 -1.11 20.44
C PRO A 212 -0.10 -2.50 19.83
N ASN A 213 -0.62 -2.78 18.63
CA ASN A 213 -0.51 -4.08 18.00
C ASN A 213 0.79 -4.30 17.24
N ILE A 214 1.61 -3.26 16.99
CA ILE A 214 2.89 -3.41 16.26
C ILE A 214 3.79 -4.43 16.95
N LYS A 215 3.95 -4.34 18.28
CA LYS A 215 4.75 -5.31 19.03
C LYS A 215 4.08 -6.67 19.07
N ASN A 216 2.78 -6.72 19.35
CA ASN A 216 2.02 -7.96 19.47
C ASN A 216 2.06 -8.81 18.19
N ALA A 217 1.99 -8.15 17.02
CA ALA A 217 2.04 -8.83 15.72
C ALA A 217 3.41 -9.47 15.41
N LEU A 218 4.44 -9.12 16.19
CA LEU A 218 5.80 -9.66 16.06
C LEU A 218 6.16 -10.63 17.20
N GLU A 219 5.27 -10.80 18.19
CA GLU A 219 5.47 -11.77 19.25
C GLU A 219 5.11 -13.18 18.75
N PRO A 220 5.85 -14.22 19.19
CA PRO A 220 5.44 -15.59 18.92
C PRO A 220 4.04 -15.84 19.48
N VAL A 221 3.16 -16.44 18.69
CA VAL A 221 1.92 -17.01 19.21
C VAL A 221 2.31 -18.20 20.08
N TYR A 222 2.39 -18.00 21.40
CA TYR A 222 2.43 -19.10 22.34
C TYR A 222 1.05 -19.74 22.39
N ASP A 223 0.72 -20.57 21.40
CA ASP A 223 -0.47 -21.40 21.44
C ASP A 223 -0.34 -22.40 22.60
N LEU A 224 -1.09 -22.12 23.66
CA LEU A 224 -2.00 -22.94 24.49
C LEU A 224 -1.87 -24.48 24.57
N LEU A 225 -0.78 -25.10 24.11
CA LEU A 225 -0.49 -26.52 24.32
C LEU A 225 0.15 -26.81 25.68
N SER A 226 0.43 -25.79 26.49
CA SER A 226 0.91 -25.97 27.87
C SER A 226 -0.20 -26.24 28.91
N ASN A 227 -1.48 -26.17 28.51
CA ASN A 227 -2.61 -26.44 29.41
C ASN A 227 -3.23 -27.84 29.26
N SER A 228 -2.87 -28.62 28.24
CA SER A 228 -3.29 -30.02 28.11
C SER A 228 -2.43 -31.00 28.92
N ALA A 229 -1.23 -30.59 29.35
CA ALA A 229 -0.34 -31.42 30.18
C ALA A 229 -0.67 -31.44 31.69
N LYS A 230 -1.67 -30.66 32.15
CA LYS A 230 -2.08 -30.62 33.58
C LYS A 230 -3.35 -31.40 33.90
N LYS A 231 -3.95 -32.12 32.95
CA LYS A 231 -5.13 -32.98 33.15
C LYS A 231 -4.86 -34.49 33.04
N ALA A 232 -3.60 -34.90 33.24
CA ALA A 232 -3.25 -36.30 33.49
C ALA A 232 -2.70 -36.43 34.92
N LYS A 233 -3.61 -36.39 35.89
CA LYS A 233 -3.44 -36.96 37.23
C LYS A 233 -4.75 -37.64 37.61
#